data_AF-X0W303-F1
#
_entry.id   AF-X0W303-F1
#
_cell.length_a   1.000
_cell.length_b   1.000
_cell.length_c   1.000
_cell.angle_alpha   90.00
_cell.angle_beta   90.00
_cell.angle_gamma   90.00
#
_symmetry.space_group_name_H-M   'P 1'
#
loop_
_entity.id
_entity.type
_entity.pdbx_description
1 polymer ?
#
loop_
_entity_poly.entity_id
_entity_poly.type
_entity_poly.pdbx_seq_one_letter_code
_entity_poly.pdbx_strand_id
1 'polypeptide(L)'
;MEAQSETLAKLWDKCWYFLKHPDSSKDMNETIDKCLKTLKRDHVDAIVPVVGRTKSTDYEKIKSNFEKFKKAGKVRFLGVTVHSKTIPEVCREVIDAGIFDIILTMYQPANKAAIDKELARAVKKNIGTMSMKTGQGIKAEDIPKAIAAALGDGKICTVLKGINSMNDLNAYLKVTRASQPKEPKQQARLDPAACGACGNCSACPQNIEIQEIMRCATYYSAEPALGSYATQTYQDIPAVATAAGCIDCGRCEANCPR
;
A
#
# COMPACT_ATOMS: atom_id res chain seq x y z
N MET A 1 -21.01 1.59 -7.68
CA MET A 1 -20.16 2.79 -7.79
C MET A 1 -20.96 4.08 -7.81
N GLU A 2 -22.13 4.17 -8.46
CA GLU A 2 -22.90 5.42 -8.55
C GLU A 2 -23.24 6.06 -7.18
N ALA A 3 -23.73 5.29 -6.21
CA ALA A 3 -24.00 5.78 -4.86
C ALA A 3 -22.74 6.30 -4.12
N GLN A 4 -21.57 5.74 -4.41
CA GLN A 4 -20.30 6.23 -3.88
C GLN A 4 -19.93 7.56 -4.54
N SER A 5 -20.05 7.67 -5.88
CA SER A 5 -19.80 8.91 -6.61
C SER A 5 -20.67 10.07 -6.11
N GLU A 6 -21.95 9.83 -5.83
CA GLU A 6 -22.86 10.85 -5.28
C GLU A 6 -22.51 11.30 -3.85
N THR A 7 -22.08 10.36 -3.00
CA THR A 7 -21.62 10.68 -1.66
C THR A 7 -20.34 11.52 -1.72
N LEU A 8 -19.38 11.10 -2.55
CA LEU A 8 -18.12 11.80 -2.75
C LEU A 8 -18.34 13.19 -3.37
N ALA A 9 -19.37 13.36 -4.20
CA ALA A 9 -19.67 14.63 -4.84
C ALA A 9 -19.91 15.78 -3.84
N LYS A 10 -20.49 15.48 -2.67
CA LYS A 10 -20.75 16.46 -1.59
C LYS A 10 -19.51 16.78 -0.73
N LEU A 11 -18.44 16.01 -0.92
CA LEU A 11 -17.21 16.09 -0.14
C LEU A 11 -16.01 16.53 -0.98
N TRP A 12 -16.24 16.91 -2.24
CA TRP A 12 -15.15 17.13 -3.20
C TRP A 12 -14.16 18.20 -2.76
N ASP A 13 -14.63 19.27 -2.13
CA ASP A 13 -13.77 20.35 -1.63
C ASP A 13 -13.24 20.10 -0.20
N LYS A 14 -13.55 18.94 0.39
CA LYS A 14 -13.21 18.57 1.78
C LYS A 14 -12.25 17.40 1.87
N CYS A 15 -12.10 16.64 0.81
CA CYS A 15 -11.32 15.41 0.76
C CYS A 15 -10.27 15.49 -0.34
N TRP A 16 -9.22 14.69 -0.19
CA TRP A 16 -8.22 14.48 -1.23
C TRP A 16 -8.49 13.17 -1.96
N TYR A 17 -8.48 13.20 -3.29
CA TYR A 17 -8.85 12.08 -4.15
C TYR A 17 -7.64 11.53 -4.89
N PHE A 18 -7.30 10.28 -4.57
CA PHE A 18 -6.11 9.61 -5.10
C PHE A 18 -6.54 8.45 -6.00
N LEU A 19 -6.21 8.53 -7.28
CA LEU A 19 -6.49 7.48 -8.26
C LEU A 19 -5.32 6.52 -8.35
N LYS A 20 -5.51 5.29 -7.89
CA LYS A 20 -4.53 4.21 -8.10
C LYS A 20 -4.58 3.72 -9.55
N HIS A 21 -3.43 3.65 -10.20
CA HIS A 21 -3.26 3.01 -11.51
C HIS A 21 -2.55 1.66 -11.29
N PRO A 22 -3.30 0.54 -11.23
CA PRO A 22 -2.81 -0.71 -10.64
C PRO A 22 -1.91 -1.54 -11.55
N ASP A 23 -1.90 -1.26 -12.85
CA ASP A 23 -1.33 -2.15 -13.86
C ASP A 23 -0.55 -1.33 -14.90
N SER A 24 0.77 -1.49 -14.92
CA SER A 24 1.66 -0.79 -15.84
C SER A 24 1.46 -1.17 -17.32
N SER A 25 0.77 -2.28 -17.60
CA SER A 25 0.41 -2.67 -18.96
C SER A 25 -0.81 -1.91 -19.50
N LYS A 26 -1.65 -1.37 -18.61
CA LYS A 26 -2.83 -0.60 -19.00
C LYS A 26 -2.45 0.82 -19.37
N ASP A 27 -3.20 1.40 -20.29
CA ASP A 27 -3.02 2.80 -20.63
C ASP A 27 -3.44 3.69 -19.45
N MET A 28 -2.50 4.52 -19.00
CA MET A 28 -2.74 5.50 -17.95
C MET A 28 -3.77 6.56 -18.38
N ASN A 29 -3.84 6.89 -19.68
CA ASN A 29 -4.83 7.82 -20.25
C ASN A 29 -6.25 7.27 -20.12
N GLU A 30 -6.45 6.01 -20.51
CA GLU A 30 -7.76 5.36 -20.34
C GLU A 30 -8.14 5.25 -18.86
N THR A 31 -7.17 4.98 -17.99
CA THR A 31 -7.41 4.84 -16.55
C THR A 31 -7.98 6.14 -15.97
N ILE A 32 -7.34 7.28 -16.26
CA ILE A 32 -7.82 8.58 -15.74
C ILE A 32 -9.17 8.95 -16.35
N ASP A 33 -9.37 8.77 -17.67
CA ASP A 33 -10.61 9.16 -18.33
C ASP A 33 -11.82 8.33 -17.86
N LYS A 34 -11.63 7.02 -17.72
CA LYS A 34 -12.66 6.13 -17.14
C LYS A 34 -12.99 6.53 -15.72
N CYS A 35 -11.97 6.80 -14.89
CA CYS A 35 -12.17 7.21 -13.50
C CYS A 35 -12.97 8.52 -13.39
N LEU A 36 -12.55 9.56 -14.11
CA LEU A 36 -13.21 10.87 -14.12
C LEU A 36 -14.66 10.77 -14.59
N LYS A 37 -14.92 9.98 -15.64
CA LYS A 37 -16.28 9.69 -16.10
C LYS A 37 -17.13 9.00 -15.03
N THR A 38 -16.59 7.99 -14.34
CA THR A 38 -17.30 7.28 -13.26
C THR A 38 -17.58 8.16 -12.05
N LEU A 39 -16.63 9.04 -11.70
CA LEU A 39 -16.78 9.98 -10.59
C LEU A 39 -17.64 11.19 -10.96
N LYS A 40 -17.90 11.42 -12.25
CA LYS A 40 -18.57 12.62 -12.80
C LYS A 40 -17.82 13.88 -12.37
N ARG A 41 -16.50 13.89 -12.58
CA ARG A 41 -15.57 14.95 -12.17
C ARG A 41 -14.52 15.20 -13.24
N ASP A 42 -13.94 16.40 -13.22
CA ASP A 42 -12.96 16.82 -14.22
C ASP A 42 -11.51 16.61 -13.77
N HIS A 43 -11.30 16.40 -12.47
CA HIS A 43 -9.97 16.19 -11.89
C HIS A 43 -10.00 15.23 -10.70
N VAL A 44 -8.82 14.78 -10.29
CA VAL A 44 -8.52 14.21 -8.97
C VAL A 44 -7.23 14.87 -8.44
N ASP A 45 -6.92 14.71 -7.16
CA ASP A 45 -5.71 15.33 -6.60
C ASP A 45 -4.44 14.62 -7.05
N ALA A 46 -4.42 13.29 -7.04
CA ALA A 46 -3.23 12.52 -7.40
C ALA A 46 -3.55 11.31 -8.27
N ILE A 47 -2.65 11.00 -9.20
CA ILE A 47 -2.57 9.69 -9.85
C ILE A 47 -1.40 8.90 -9.27
N VAL A 48 -1.62 7.62 -8.98
CA VAL A 48 -0.73 6.79 -8.15
C VAL A 48 -0.47 5.45 -8.85
N PRO A 49 0.48 5.37 -9.80
CA PRO A 49 0.97 4.11 -10.36
C PRO A 49 1.56 3.16 -9.30
N VAL A 50 1.50 1.86 -9.57
CA VAL A 50 2.12 0.82 -8.75
C VAL A 50 3.54 0.52 -9.27
N VAL A 51 4.50 0.45 -8.35
CA VAL A 51 5.85 -0.09 -8.60
C VAL A 51 6.08 -1.28 -7.67
N GLY A 52 6.35 -2.45 -8.26
CA GLY A 52 6.51 -3.70 -7.51
C GLY A 52 7.94 -4.25 -7.48
N ARG A 53 8.79 -3.86 -8.44
CA ARG A 53 10.16 -4.36 -8.56
C ARG A 53 11.07 -3.26 -9.08
N THR A 54 12.34 -3.31 -8.70
CA THR A 54 13.38 -2.43 -9.22
C THR A 54 13.62 -2.70 -10.70
N LYS A 55 14.02 -1.68 -11.46
CA LYS A 55 14.41 -1.76 -12.88
C LYS A 55 13.32 -2.28 -13.83
N SER A 56 12.06 -2.30 -13.40
CA SER A 56 10.92 -2.73 -14.23
C SER A 56 10.01 -1.59 -14.67
N THR A 57 10.29 -0.36 -14.23
CA THR A 57 9.40 0.78 -14.41
C THR A 57 9.98 1.79 -15.39
N ASP A 58 9.17 2.17 -16.37
CA ASP A 58 9.47 3.27 -17.30
C ASP A 58 9.05 4.61 -16.66
N TYR A 59 9.98 5.22 -15.93
CA TYR A 59 9.75 6.49 -15.23
C TYR A 59 9.54 7.66 -16.19
N GLU A 60 10.16 7.65 -17.38
CA GLU A 60 9.99 8.71 -18.37
C GLU A 60 8.58 8.70 -18.97
N LYS A 61 8.03 7.51 -19.25
CA LYS A 61 6.64 7.37 -19.69
C LYS A 61 5.66 7.83 -18.61
N ILE A 62 5.90 7.47 -17.34
CA ILE A 62 5.07 7.94 -16.21
C ILE A 62 5.09 9.47 -16.13
N LYS A 63 6.28 10.07 -16.17
CA LYS A 63 6.47 11.52 -16.13
C LYS A 63 5.76 12.21 -17.29
N SER A 64 5.97 11.74 -18.51
CA SER A 64 5.34 12.31 -19.72
C SER A 64 3.82 12.28 -19.64
N ASN A 65 3.23 11.16 -19.20
CA ASN A 65 1.78 11.08 -19.05
C ASN A 65 1.27 11.99 -17.93
N PHE A 66 1.97 12.05 -16.79
CA PHE A 66 1.61 12.97 -15.72
C PHE A 66 1.61 14.44 -16.17
N GLU A 67 2.64 14.88 -16.89
CA GLU A 67 2.74 16.24 -17.42
C GLU A 67 1.56 16.58 -18.34
N LYS A 68 1.14 15.62 -19.20
CA LYS A 68 -0.06 15.77 -20.04
C LYS A 68 -1.32 15.94 -19.20
N PHE A 69 -1.52 15.10 -18.18
CA PHE A 69 -2.70 15.16 -17.31
C PHE A 69 -2.74 16.44 -16.48
N LYS A 70 -1.58 16.86 -15.97
CA LYS A 70 -1.45 18.10 -15.20
C LYS A 70 -1.76 19.32 -16.08
N LYS A 71 -1.22 19.36 -17.30
CA LYS A 71 -1.53 20.43 -18.28
C LYS A 71 -3.01 20.45 -18.65
N ALA A 72 -3.67 19.30 -18.72
CA ALA A 72 -5.10 19.18 -18.98
C ALA A 72 -5.97 19.45 -17.74
N GLY A 73 -5.38 19.77 -16.57
CA GLY A 73 -6.12 20.03 -15.33
C GLY A 73 -6.72 18.77 -14.67
N LYS A 74 -6.39 17.56 -15.15
CA LYS A 74 -6.99 16.30 -14.67
C LYS A 74 -6.38 15.81 -13.35
N VAL A 75 -5.15 16.19 -13.05
CA VAL A 75 -4.42 15.79 -11.84
C VAL A 75 -3.55 16.93 -11.32
N ARG A 76 -3.30 16.97 -10.01
CA ARG A 76 -2.44 17.99 -9.38
C ARG A 76 -1.06 17.44 -9.02
N PHE A 77 -1.03 16.21 -8.51
CA PHE A 77 0.15 15.52 -7.98
C PHE A 77 0.39 14.16 -8.62
N LEU A 78 1.64 13.73 -8.63
CA LEU A 78 2.07 12.40 -9.04
C LEU A 78 2.48 11.62 -7.79
N GLY A 79 1.68 10.62 -7.42
CA GLY A 79 2.02 9.68 -6.37
C GLY A 79 2.63 8.40 -6.92
N VAL A 80 3.05 7.52 -6.03
CA VAL A 80 3.42 6.14 -6.34
C VAL A 80 3.08 5.25 -5.18
N THR A 81 2.67 4.02 -5.48
CA THR A 81 2.52 2.99 -4.44
C THR A 81 3.54 1.88 -4.65
N VAL A 82 4.28 1.58 -3.58
CA VAL A 82 5.27 0.51 -3.55
C VAL A 82 4.62 -0.74 -2.99
N HIS A 83 4.45 -1.75 -3.84
CA HIS A 83 3.91 -3.06 -3.46
C HIS A 83 4.91 -4.14 -3.85
N SER A 84 5.90 -4.37 -2.98
CA SER A 84 7.08 -5.18 -3.31
C SER A 84 7.44 -6.16 -2.20
N LYS A 85 8.22 -7.19 -2.57
CA LYS A 85 8.95 -8.06 -1.63
C LYS A 85 10.23 -7.38 -1.13
N THR A 86 10.82 -6.51 -1.95
CA THR A 86 12.06 -5.74 -1.70
C THR A 86 11.71 -4.27 -1.54
N ILE A 87 10.89 -3.99 -0.52
CA ILE A 87 10.29 -2.66 -0.31
C ILE A 87 11.36 -1.57 -0.16
N PRO A 88 12.42 -1.72 0.66
CA PRO A 88 13.45 -0.68 0.78
C PRO A 88 14.13 -0.34 -0.54
N GLU A 89 14.46 -1.35 -1.34
CA GLU A 89 15.13 -1.20 -2.64
C GLU A 89 14.25 -0.46 -3.64
N VAL A 90 12.97 -0.84 -3.72
CA VAL A 90 12.01 -0.19 -4.61
C VAL A 90 11.71 1.24 -4.14
N CYS A 91 11.53 1.47 -2.84
CA CYS A 91 11.40 2.82 -2.29
C CYS A 91 12.60 3.70 -2.66
N ARG A 92 13.83 3.16 -2.55
CA ARG A 92 15.04 3.88 -2.94
C ARG A 92 15.00 4.26 -4.42
N GLU A 93 14.77 3.31 -5.31
CA GLU A 93 14.71 3.59 -6.75
C GLU A 93 13.67 4.67 -7.09
N VAL A 94 12.46 4.54 -6.54
CA VAL A 94 11.35 5.48 -6.73
C VAL A 94 11.70 6.89 -6.22
N ILE A 95 12.33 7.00 -5.04
CA ILE A 95 12.77 8.29 -4.49
C ILE A 95 13.92 8.89 -5.33
N ASP A 96 14.75 8.07 -5.96
CA ASP A 96 15.83 8.55 -6.85
C ASP A 96 15.35 8.95 -8.24
N ALA A 97 14.24 8.39 -8.72
CA ALA A 97 13.60 8.86 -9.95
C ALA A 97 13.24 10.35 -9.89
N GLY A 98 12.94 10.89 -8.70
CA GLY A 98 12.80 12.34 -8.48
C GLY A 98 11.58 12.98 -9.15
N ILE A 99 10.61 12.18 -9.58
CA ILE A 99 9.38 12.65 -10.26
C ILE A 99 8.13 12.62 -9.37
N PHE A 100 8.19 11.98 -8.21
CA PHE A 100 7.00 11.73 -7.36
C PHE A 100 6.86 12.76 -6.25
N ASP A 101 5.65 13.27 -6.09
CA ASP A 101 5.26 14.15 -4.99
C ASP A 101 4.92 13.34 -3.72
N ILE A 102 4.45 12.09 -3.88
CA ILE A 102 3.92 11.27 -2.78
C ILE A 102 4.33 9.81 -2.94
N ILE A 103 4.76 9.17 -1.86
CA ILE A 103 5.01 7.72 -1.79
C ILE A 103 4.08 7.03 -0.78
N LEU A 104 3.35 6.02 -1.24
CA LEU A 104 2.56 5.11 -0.42
C LEU A 104 3.26 3.75 -0.35
N THR A 105 3.85 3.42 0.79
CA THR A 105 4.62 2.17 0.96
C THR A 105 3.99 1.23 1.99
N MET A 106 4.29 -0.06 1.86
CA MET A 106 3.96 -1.04 2.89
C MET A 106 4.81 -0.77 4.14
N TYR A 107 4.16 -0.60 5.28
CA TYR A 107 4.83 -0.33 6.55
C TYR A 107 4.38 -1.36 7.58
N GLN A 108 5.24 -2.31 7.88
CA GLN A 108 4.98 -3.35 8.88
C GLN A 108 6.05 -3.26 9.96
N PRO A 109 5.72 -3.56 11.24
CA PRO A 109 6.71 -3.53 12.31
C PRO A 109 7.95 -4.39 12.04
N ALA A 110 7.80 -5.52 11.36
CA ALA A 110 8.90 -6.41 11.01
C ALA A 110 9.97 -5.77 10.11
N ASN A 111 9.58 -4.80 9.26
CA ASN A 111 10.47 -4.13 8.32
C ASN A 111 10.72 -2.65 8.68
N LYS A 112 10.26 -2.21 9.85
CA LYS A 112 10.21 -0.79 10.27
C LYS A 112 11.54 -0.06 10.04
N ALA A 113 12.63 -0.59 10.58
CA ALA A 113 13.94 0.07 10.53
C ALA A 113 14.45 0.29 9.10
N ALA A 114 14.25 -0.70 8.22
CA ALA A 114 14.67 -0.60 6.82
C ALA A 114 13.81 0.43 6.06
N ILE A 115 12.50 0.48 6.34
CA ILE A 115 11.59 1.44 5.70
C ILE A 115 11.78 2.86 6.23
N ASP A 116 11.99 3.04 7.53
CA ASP A 116 12.22 4.36 8.14
C ASP A 116 13.42 5.09 7.52
N LYS A 117 14.47 4.34 7.17
CA LYS A 117 15.65 4.88 6.46
C LYS A 117 15.25 5.52 5.13
N GLU A 118 14.42 4.83 4.34
CA GLU A 118 13.98 5.33 3.04
C GLU A 118 12.91 6.43 3.18
N LEU A 119 12.02 6.36 4.18
CA LEU A 119 11.07 7.43 4.46
C LEU A 119 11.77 8.72 4.89
N ALA A 120 12.82 8.64 5.73
CA ALA A 120 13.64 9.80 6.06
C ALA A 120 14.29 10.43 4.82
N ARG A 121 14.64 9.61 3.83
CA ARG A 121 15.18 10.06 2.54
C ARG A 121 14.12 10.77 1.69
N ALA A 122 12.90 10.23 1.65
CA ALA A 122 11.76 10.85 0.98
C ALA A 122 11.43 12.22 1.58
N VAL A 123 11.38 12.33 2.92
CA VAL A 123 11.14 13.59 3.64
C VAL A 123 12.21 14.63 3.31
N LYS A 124 13.49 14.26 3.27
CA LYS A 124 14.58 15.18 2.87
C LYS A 124 14.45 15.70 1.43
N LYS A 125 13.74 14.98 0.57
CA LYS A 125 13.43 15.39 -0.82
C LYS A 125 12.05 16.06 -0.95
N ASN A 126 11.39 16.42 0.15
CA ASN A 126 10.04 17.01 0.17
C ASN A 126 8.96 16.13 -0.45
N ILE A 127 9.10 14.79 -0.35
CA ILE A 127 8.10 13.84 -0.82
C ILE A 127 7.15 13.52 0.34
N GLY A 128 5.84 13.62 0.09
CA GLY A 128 4.81 13.21 1.05
C GLY A 128 4.83 11.70 1.27
N THR A 129 4.80 11.26 2.52
CA THR A 129 5.01 9.86 2.89
C THR A 129 3.76 9.25 3.53
N MET A 130 3.25 8.19 2.92
CA MET A 130 2.07 7.47 3.37
C MET A 130 2.41 6.01 3.65
N SER A 131 1.72 5.40 4.63
CA SER A 131 1.83 3.96 4.88
C SER A 131 0.54 3.21 4.60
N MET A 132 0.66 2.00 4.05
CA MET A 132 -0.39 0.98 4.04
C MET A 132 0.04 -0.27 4.79
N LYS A 133 -0.93 -1.15 5.09
CA LYS A 133 -0.72 -2.44 5.78
C LYS A 133 -0.14 -2.32 7.19
N THR A 134 -0.28 -1.15 7.82
CA THR A 134 0.21 -0.85 9.18
C THR A 134 -0.29 -1.79 10.28
N GLY A 135 -1.48 -2.38 10.09
CA GLY A 135 -2.06 -3.36 11.02
C GLY A 135 -1.86 -4.82 10.63
N GLN A 136 -1.18 -5.13 9.52
CA GLN A 136 -1.06 -6.52 9.06
C GLN A 136 -0.20 -7.35 10.02
N GLY A 137 -0.72 -8.50 10.44
CA GLY A 137 -0.07 -9.38 11.42
C GLY A 137 -0.05 -8.82 12.85
N ILE A 138 -0.86 -7.81 13.14
CA ILE A 138 -1.05 -7.21 14.48
C ILE A 138 -2.40 -7.63 15.04
N LYS A 139 -2.46 -7.89 16.34
CA LYS A 139 -3.73 -8.16 17.03
C LYS A 139 -4.69 -6.99 16.80
N ALA A 140 -5.95 -7.29 16.50
CA ALA A 140 -6.93 -6.29 16.09
C ALA A 140 -7.04 -5.10 17.08
N GLU A 141 -7.01 -5.39 18.38
CA GLU A 141 -7.10 -4.38 19.45
C GLU A 141 -5.88 -3.45 19.55
N ASP A 142 -4.74 -3.84 18.96
CA ASP A 142 -3.50 -3.06 18.96
C ASP A 142 -3.24 -2.34 17.62
N ILE A 143 -4.11 -2.49 16.60
CA ILE A 143 -3.99 -1.76 15.32
C ILE A 143 -3.93 -0.23 15.54
N PRO A 144 -4.77 0.40 16.40
CA PRO A 144 -4.63 1.83 16.69
C PRO A 144 -3.25 2.20 17.26
N LYS A 145 -2.62 1.33 18.07
CA LYS A 145 -1.26 1.57 18.59
C LYS A 145 -0.23 1.52 17.47
N ALA A 146 -0.37 0.60 16.51
CA ALA A 146 0.50 0.52 15.34
C ALA A 146 0.38 1.77 14.46
N ILE A 147 -0.84 2.29 14.28
CA ILE A 147 -1.09 3.56 13.56
C ILE A 147 -0.43 4.73 14.29
N ALA A 148 -0.60 4.83 15.61
CA ALA A 148 0.05 5.87 16.41
C ALA A 148 1.58 5.80 16.29
N ALA A 149 2.16 4.60 16.36
CA ALA A 149 3.59 4.39 16.22
C ALA A 149 4.12 4.80 14.84
N ALA A 150 3.36 4.52 13.77
CA ALA A 150 3.74 4.90 12.41
C ALA A 150 3.75 6.43 12.23
N LEU A 151 2.83 7.14 12.87
CA LEU A 151 2.73 8.61 12.78
C LEU A 151 3.68 9.35 13.74
N GLY A 152 4.04 8.73 14.88
CA GLY A 152 4.69 9.41 16.01
C GLY A 152 6.06 10.02 15.73
N ASP A 153 6.81 9.47 14.78
CA ASP A 153 8.16 9.96 14.44
C ASP A 153 8.18 11.04 13.35
N GLY A 154 7.02 11.40 12.81
CA GLY A 154 6.84 12.45 11.80
C GLY A 154 7.33 12.09 10.39
N LYS A 155 7.84 10.87 10.15
CA LYS A 155 8.28 10.44 8.82
C LYS A 155 7.14 9.97 7.93
N ILE A 156 5.96 9.71 8.48
CA ILE A 156 4.72 9.35 7.77
C ILE A 156 3.70 10.45 8.05
N CYS A 157 3.17 11.08 7.01
CA CYS A 157 2.15 12.12 7.15
C CYS A 157 0.72 11.56 7.21
N THR A 158 0.48 10.36 6.68
CA THR A 158 -0.85 9.72 6.73
C THR A 158 -0.79 8.20 6.59
N VAL A 159 -1.79 7.52 7.16
CA VAL A 159 -1.97 6.07 7.06
C VAL A 159 -3.18 5.76 6.20
N LEU A 160 -2.98 5.03 5.10
CA LEU A 160 -4.07 4.49 4.30
C LEU A 160 -4.64 3.25 4.99
N LYS A 161 -5.82 3.40 5.58
CA LYS A 161 -6.53 2.32 6.29
C LYS A 161 -7.97 2.20 5.80
N GLY A 162 -8.36 0.98 5.41
CA GLY A 162 -9.76 0.63 5.22
C GLY A 162 -10.50 0.62 6.56
N ILE A 163 -11.69 1.21 6.58
CA ILE A 163 -12.52 1.39 7.78
C ILE A 163 -13.88 0.78 7.47
N ASN A 164 -14.20 -0.32 8.15
CA ASN A 164 -15.42 -1.10 7.90
C ASN A 164 -16.43 -0.99 9.04
N SER A 165 -16.10 -0.26 10.12
CA SER A 165 -16.99 -0.03 11.25
C SER A 165 -16.79 1.36 11.87
N MET A 166 -17.83 1.88 12.52
CA MET A 166 -17.73 3.13 13.29
C MET A 166 -16.81 2.98 14.51
N ASN A 167 -16.68 1.77 15.06
CA ASN A 167 -15.76 1.48 16.16
C ASN A 167 -14.31 1.65 15.71
N ASP A 168 -13.95 1.11 14.54
CA ASP A 168 -12.64 1.30 13.94
C ASP A 168 -12.36 2.79 13.67
N LEU A 169 -13.33 3.49 13.06
CA LEU A 169 -13.20 4.93 12.81
C LEU A 169 -12.91 5.70 14.09
N ASN A 170 -13.70 5.49 15.13
CA ASN A 170 -13.55 6.16 16.42
C ASN A 170 -12.22 5.81 17.10
N ALA A 171 -11.76 4.56 17.00
CA ALA A 171 -10.46 4.14 17.52
C ALA A 171 -9.30 4.84 16.78
N TYR A 172 -9.37 4.92 15.44
CA TYR A 172 -8.34 5.58 14.63
C TYR A 172 -8.34 7.11 14.82
N LEU A 173 -9.50 7.74 14.99
CA LEU A 173 -9.58 9.18 15.26
C LEU A 173 -8.91 9.57 16.59
N LYS A 174 -9.03 8.74 17.63
CA LYS A 174 -8.37 8.98 18.92
C LYS A 174 -6.84 9.03 18.78
N VAL A 175 -6.28 8.14 17.96
CA VAL A 175 -4.84 8.03 17.76
C VAL A 175 -4.29 8.90 16.63
N THR A 176 -5.13 9.65 15.90
CA THR A 176 -4.67 10.59 14.85
C THR A 176 -4.82 12.05 15.28
N ARG A 177 -5.74 12.37 16.21
CA ARG A 177 -5.99 13.72 16.72
C ARG A 177 -5.18 14.12 17.94
N ALA A 178 -4.63 13.16 18.68
CA ALA A 178 -3.75 13.46 19.80
C ALA A 178 -2.43 14.03 19.26
N SER A 179 -1.90 15.10 19.87
CA SER A 179 -0.49 15.46 19.75
C SER A 179 0.31 14.21 20.08
N GLN A 180 0.84 13.54 19.06
CA GLN A 180 1.33 12.18 19.21
C GLN A 180 2.49 12.17 20.22
N PRO A 181 2.48 11.26 21.21
CA PRO A 181 3.71 10.93 21.90
C PRO A 181 4.73 10.43 20.84
N LYS A 182 5.99 10.86 20.96
CA LYS A 182 7.05 10.54 19.98
C LYS A 182 7.16 9.05 19.66
N GLU A 183 6.84 8.17 20.62
CA GLU A 183 6.53 6.75 20.39
C GLU A 183 5.57 6.25 21.49
N PRO A 184 4.64 5.32 21.19
CA PRO A 184 3.85 4.67 22.23
C PRO A 184 4.74 3.86 23.17
N LYS A 185 4.58 4.03 24.49
CA LYS A 185 5.37 3.34 25.53
C LYS A 185 5.32 1.80 25.45
N GLN A 186 4.34 1.24 24.73
CA GLN A 186 4.15 -0.19 24.56
C GLN A 186 3.97 -0.51 23.07
N GLN A 187 4.76 -1.47 22.58
CA GLN A 187 4.68 -1.92 21.20
C GLN A 187 3.40 -2.72 20.94
N ALA A 188 2.86 -2.58 19.73
CA ALA A 188 1.69 -3.36 19.30
C ALA A 188 2.02 -4.86 19.28
N ARG A 189 1.13 -5.69 19.83
CA ARG A 189 1.35 -7.14 19.90
C ARG A 189 1.13 -7.78 18.53
N LEU A 190 2.05 -8.67 18.16
CA LEU A 190 1.91 -9.51 16.97
C LEU A 190 0.84 -10.57 17.19
N ASP A 191 0.08 -10.87 16.15
CA ASP A 191 -0.85 -12.00 16.13
C ASP A 191 -0.14 -13.27 15.61
N PRO A 192 0.16 -14.28 16.44
CA PRO A 192 0.93 -15.44 16.01
C PRO A 192 0.28 -16.22 14.84
N ALA A 193 -1.04 -16.13 14.68
CA ALA A 193 -1.76 -16.82 13.60
C ALA A 193 -1.79 -16.03 12.28
N ALA A 194 -1.43 -14.74 12.29
CA ALA A 194 -1.57 -13.87 11.13
C ALA A 194 -0.24 -13.61 10.42
N CYS A 195 -0.25 -13.75 9.09
CA CYS A 195 0.88 -13.38 8.26
C CYS A 195 1.20 -11.88 8.42
N GLY A 196 2.43 -11.58 8.86
CA GLY A 196 2.93 -10.21 8.95
C GLY A 196 3.32 -9.59 7.60
N ALA A 197 3.32 -10.38 6.51
CA ALA A 197 3.73 -10.01 5.16
C ALA A 197 5.12 -9.36 5.05
N CYS A 198 6.06 -9.79 5.92
CA CYS A 198 7.43 -9.26 6.00
C CYS A 198 8.31 -9.64 4.80
N GLY A 199 8.01 -10.73 4.10
CA GLY A 199 8.76 -11.20 2.95
C GLY A 199 9.92 -12.16 3.26
N ASN A 200 10.17 -12.53 4.52
CA ASN A 200 11.25 -13.48 4.89
C ASN A 200 11.13 -14.85 4.20
N CYS A 201 9.92 -15.26 3.82
CA CYS A 201 9.65 -16.49 3.09
C CYS A 201 9.92 -16.39 1.58
N SER A 202 10.34 -15.23 1.05
CA SER A 202 10.45 -14.99 -0.41
C SER A 202 11.61 -15.73 -1.08
N ALA A 203 12.58 -16.25 -0.31
CA ALA A 203 13.74 -17.00 -0.82
C ALA A 203 13.45 -18.51 -0.99
N CYS A 204 12.25 -18.87 -1.47
CA CYS A 204 11.88 -20.25 -1.70
C CYS A 204 12.70 -20.85 -2.86
N PRO A 205 13.35 -22.02 -2.69
CA PRO A 205 14.14 -22.63 -3.77
C PRO A 205 13.29 -23.09 -4.96
N GLN A 206 12.00 -23.35 -4.74
CA GLN A 206 11.05 -23.70 -5.80
C GLN A 206 10.36 -22.46 -6.41
N ASN A 207 10.77 -21.25 -6.02
CA ASN A 207 10.16 -19.99 -6.46
C ASN A 207 8.65 -19.91 -6.17
N ILE A 208 8.19 -20.53 -5.07
CA ILE A 208 6.80 -20.41 -4.63
C ILE A 208 6.53 -18.95 -4.24
N GLU A 209 5.41 -18.41 -4.71
CA GLU A 209 4.92 -17.07 -4.45
C GLU A 209 4.25 -16.95 -3.06
N ILE A 210 4.95 -17.40 -2.02
CA ILE A 210 4.39 -17.58 -0.65
C ILE A 210 3.76 -16.30 -0.12
N GLN A 211 4.40 -15.15 -0.27
CA GLN A 211 3.86 -13.88 0.23
C GLN A 211 2.54 -13.51 -0.48
N GLU A 212 2.42 -13.79 -1.78
CA GLU A 212 1.21 -13.51 -2.55
C GLU A 212 0.09 -14.48 -2.19
N ILE A 213 0.41 -15.77 -2.03
CA ILE A 213 -0.51 -16.80 -1.55
C ILE A 213 -1.07 -16.41 -0.17
N MET A 214 -0.20 -16.03 0.77
CA MET A 214 -0.62 -15.61 2.11
C MET A 214 -1.46 -14.33 2.09
N ARG A 215 -1.19 -13.42 1.13
CA ARG A 215 -2.03 -12.24 0.91
C ARG A 215 -3.42 -12.64 0.43
N CYS A 216 -3.52 -13.53 -0.56
CA CYS A 216 -4.80 -14.05 -1.04
C CYS A 216 -5.57 -14.74 0.10
N ALA A 217 -4.92 -15.59 0.89
CA ALA A 217 -5.53 -16.24 2.06
C ALA A 217 -6.02 -15.23 3.11
N THR A 218 -5.23 -14.20 3.39
CA THR A 218 -5.62 -13.12 4.31
C THR A 218 -6.84 -12.37 3.81
N TYR A 219 -6.86 -11.97 2.54
CA TYR A 219 -8.00 -11.25 1.96
C TYR A 219 -9.26 -12.11 1.91
N TYR A 220 -9.13 -13.38 1.55
CA TYR A 220 -10.25 -14.31 1.50
C TYR A 220 -10.88 -14.55 2.88
N SER A 221 -10.04 -14.70 3.93
CA SER A 221 -10.52 -15.03 5.28
C SER A 221 -10.95 -13.82 6.11
N ALA A 222 -10.22 -12.70 6.03
CA ALA A 222 -10.41 -11.56 6.91
C ALA A 222 -11.17 -10.39 6.26
N GLU A 223 -11.31 -10.37 4.93
CA GLU A 223 -11.94 -9.26 4.20
C GLU A 223 -13.00 -9.79 3.21
N PRO A 224 -14.23 -10.10 3.66
CA PRO A 224 -15.25 -10.73 2.81
C PRO A 224 -15.52 -10.02 1.48
N ALA A 225 -15.42 -8.68 1.47
CA ALA A 225 -15.58 -7.86 0.27
C ALA A 225 -14.49 -8.09 -0.80
N LEU A 226 -13.36 -8.68 -0.43
CA LEU A 226 -12.23 -9.00 -1.31
C LEU A 226 -12.17 -10.48 -1.71
N GLY A 227 -13.14 -11.32 -1.30
CA GLY A 227 -13.10 -12.75 -1.56
C GLY A 227 -12.90 -13.11 -3.04
N SER A 228 -13.71 -12.54 -3.94
CA SER A 228 -13.57 -12.78 -5.39
C SER A 228 -12.24 -12.27 -5.94
N TYR A 229 -11.77 -11.12 -5.46
CA TYR A 229 -10.48 -10.57 -5.87
C TYR A 229 -9.32 -11.46 -5.41
N ALA A 230 -9.38 -11.98 -4.19
CA ALA A 230 -8.39 -12.90 -3.64
C ALA A 230 -8.34 -14.21 -4.43
N THR A 231 -9.49 -14.79 -4.76
CA THR A 231 -9.59 -16.00 -5.59
C THR A 231 -8.97 -15.78 -6.96
N GLN A 232 -9.36 -14.70 -7.65
CA GLN A 232 -8.80 -14.39 -8.98
C GLN A 232 -7.30 -14.17 -8.91
N THR A 233 -6.83 -13.38 -7.94
CA THR A 233 -5.39 -13.12 -7.79
C THR A 233 -4.62 -14.42 -7.55
N TYR A 234 -5.14 -15.35 -6.76
CA TYR A 234 -4.51 -16.66 -6.57
C TYR A 234 -4.47 -17.49 -7.87
N GLN A 235 -5.54 -17.46 -8.67
CA GLN A 235 -5.61 -18.14 -9.96
C GLN A 235 -4.65 -17.58 -11.02
N ASP A 236 -4.32 -16.29 -10.93
CA ASP A 236 -3.36 -15.64 -11.81
C ASP A 236 -1.89 -16.02 -11.48
N ILE A 237 -1.63 -16.65 -10.33
CA ILE A 237 -0.30 -17.16 -9.98
C ILE A 237 -0.03 -18.42 -10.83
N PRO A 238 1.13 -18.52 -11.53
CA PRO A 238 1.49 -19.73 -12.26
C PRO A 238 1.42 -20.96 -11.34
N ALA A 239 0.78 -22.04 -11.78
CA ALA A 239 0.54 -23.23 -10.94
C ALA A 239 1.82 -23.75 -10.26
N VAL A 240 2.95 -23.75 -10.98
CA VAL A 240 4.28 -24.15 -10.46
C VAL A 240 4.81 -23.26 -9.34
N ALA A 241 4.32 -22.02 -9.23
CA ALA A 241 4.66 -21.07 -8.18
C ALA A 241 3.62 -21.04 -7.03
N THR A 242 2.64 -21.95 -7.05
CA THR A 242 1.68 -22.17 -5.95
C THR A 242 2.10 -23.33 -5.05
N ALA A 243 1.29 -23.67 -4.05
CA ALA A 243 1.51 -24.87 -3.24
C ALA A 243 1.64 -26.16 -4.07
N ALA A 244 1.10 -26.21 -5.29
CA ALA A 244 1.25 -27.36 -6.19
C ALA A 244 2.71 -27.62 -6.65
N GLY A 245 3.58 -26.59 -6.62
CA GLY A 245 5.01 -26.73 -6.88
C GLY A 245 5.86 -26.94 -5.62
N CYS A 246 5.24 -27.04 -4.44
CA CYS A 246 5.95 -27.23 -3.18
C CYS A 246 6.51 -28.65 -3.07
N ILE A 247 7.72 -28.78 -2.53
CA ILE A 247 8.37 -30.07 -2.24
C ILE A 247 8.50 -30.33 -0.73
N ASP A 248 7.76 -29.58 0.09
CA ASP A 248 7.71 -29.69 1.54
C ASP A 248 9.08 -29.63 2.25
N CYS A 249 9.96 -28.76 1.76
CA CYS A 249 11.31 -28.62 2.31
C CYS A 249 11.42 -27.85 3.65
N GLY A 250 10.33 -27.24 4.15
CA GLY A 250 10.28 -26.53 5.44
C GLY A 250 11.10 -25.23 5.56
N ARG A 251 11.89 -24.84 4.54
CA ARG A 251 12.80 -23.67 4.63
C ARG A 251 12.07 -22.35 4.87
N CYS A 252 10.90 -22.15 4.28
CA CYS A 252 10.12 -20.94 4.47
C CYS A 252 9.54 -20.83 5.88
N GLU A 253 9.18 -21.96 6.49
CA GLU A 253 8.67 -22.05 7.85
C GLU A 253 9.78 -21.73 8.86
N ALA A 254 10.99 -22.28 8.65
CA ALA A 254 12.15 -21.96 9.49
C ALA A 254 12.54 -20.46 9.47
N ASN A 255 12.26 -19.76 8.36
CA ASN A 255 12.50 -18.33 8.22
C ASN A 255 11.29 -17.46 8.67
N CYS A 256 10.15 -18.09 8.97
CA CYS A 256 8.95 -17.38 9.36
C CYS A 256 9.09 -16.89 10.80
N PRO A 257 8.88 -15.59 11.09
CA PRO A 257 8.93 -15.07 12.44
C PRO A 257 7.65 -15.35 13.24
N ARG A 258 6.82 -16.30 12.79
CA ARG A 258 5.52 -16.67 13.35
C ARG A 258 5.51 -18.16 13.65
#